data_AF-A0A6M2E1R1-F1
#
_entry.id   AF-A0A6M2E1R1-F1
#
_cell.length_a   1.000
_cell.length_b   1.000
_cell.length_c   1.000
_cell.angle_alpha   90.00
_cell.angle_beta   90.00
_cell.angle_gamma   90.00
#
_symmetry.space_group_name_H-M   'P 1'
#
loop_
_entity.id
_entity.type
_entity.pdbx_description
1 polymer ?
#
loop_
_entity_poly.entity_id
_entity_poly.type
_entity_poly.pdbx_seq_one_letter_code
_entity_poly.pdbx_strand_id
1 'polypeptide(L)'
;MYSALVANSYGCFLFGILGSASLASEVAAPLDLLLLLLSGMFLALPSLPRPLMYLRYLSAFYYCNDAFAVIHWAQVQNITCPLDDDLPCLHNGTEVLQRFGFTTPPQNWISAPADVGSLLQLISNDLLGLFILAAIMHVGAYVGLRKQANKEAAY
;
A
#
# COMPACT_ATOMS: atom_id res chain seq x y z
N MET A 1 5.26 5.31 -11.72
CA MET A 1 6.71 5.59 -11.64
C MET A 1 7.28 5.30 -10.24
N TYR A 2 6.74 5.85 -9.15
CA TYR A 2 7.27 5.63 -7.78
C TYR A 2 7.22 4.17 -7.30
N SER A 3 6.16 3.43 -7.63
CA SER A 3 6.05 2.00 -7.30
C SER A 3 7.17 1.15 -7.92
N ALA A 4 7.67 1.52 -9.09
CA ALA A 4 8.79 0.84 -9.74
C ALA A 4 10.12 1.05 -8.99
N LEU A 5 10.33 2.23 -8.41
CA LEU A 5 11.51 2.51 -7.57
C LEU A 5 11.50 1.65 -6.31
N VAL A 6 10.34 1.56 -5.64
CA VAL A 6 10.17 0.70 -4.46
C VAL A 6 10.37 -0.77 -4.82
N ALA A 7 9.78 -1.25 -5.92
CA ALA A 7 9.93 -2.63 -6.37
C ALA A 7 11.40 -2.99 -6.67
N ASN A 8 12.14 -2.09 -7.33
CA ASN A 8 13.57 -2.27 -7.54
C ASN A 8 14.34 -2.32 -6.21
N SER A 9 14.04 -1.39 -5.29
CA SER A 9 14.66 -1.34 -3.96
C SER A 9 14.41 -2.62 -3.16
N TYR A 10 13.18 -3.13 -3.21
CA TYR A 10 12.73 -4.34 -2.55
C TYR A 10 13.47 -5.58 -3.06
N GLY A 11 13.59 -5.73 -4.37
CA GLY A 11 14.35 -6.82 -4.98
C GLY A 11 15.84 -6.80 -4.57
N CYS A 12 16.48 -5.62 -4.64
CA CYS A 12 17.86 -5.46 -4.18
C CYS A 12 18.02 -5.74 -2.68
N PHE A 13 17.03 -5.38 -1.87
CA PHE A 13 17.02 -5.63 -0.43
C PHE A 13 16.94 -7.13 -0.11
N LEU A 14 16.01 -7.86 -0.74
CA LEU A 14 15.90 -9.31 -0.58
C LEU A 14 17.18 -10.03 -1.00
N PHE A 15 17.73 -9.65 -2.15
CA PHE A 15 18.99 -10.21 -2.62
C PHE A 15 20.14 -9.93 -1.63
N GLY A 16 20.27 -8.70 -1.13
CA GLY A 16 21.32 -8.34 -0.17
C GLY A 16 21.22 -9.06 1.18
N ILE A 17 20.04 -9.54 1.58
CA ILE A 17 19.85 -10.33 2.80
C ILE A 17 20.13 -11.82 2.55
N LEU A 18 19.59 -12.37 1.46
CA LEU A 18 19.60 -13.80 1.19
C LEU A 18 20.88 -14.26 0.47
N GLY A 19 21.55 -13.36 -0.22
CA GLY A 19 22.79 -13.62 -0.96
C GLY A 19 22.64 -14.47 -2.22
N SER A 20 21.42 -14.89 -2.57
CA SER A 20 21.11 -15.70 -3.74
C SER A 20 19.87 -15.16 -4.44
N ALA A 21 19.95 -15.01 -5.77
CA ALA A 21 18.84 -14.55 -6.58
C ALA A 21 17.69 -15.56 -6.61
N SER A 22 17.99 -16.86 -6.70
CA SER A 22 16.97 -17.91 -6.70
C SER A 22 16.19 -17.93 -5.38
N LEU A 23 16.90 -17.88 -4.24
CA LEU A 23 16.25 -17.85 -2.94
C LEU A 23 15.43 -16.56 -2.75
N ALA A 24 15.94 -15.42 -3.23
CA ALA A 24 15.20 -14.16 -3.20
C ALA A 24 13.87 -14.24 -3.96
N SER A 25 13.86 -14.83 -5.16
CA SER A 25 12.61 -15.00 -5.92
C SER A 25 11.62 -15.96 -5.26
N GLU A 26 12.10 -17.03 -4.63
CA GLU A 26 11.24 -18.00 -3.95
C GLU A 26 10.59 -17.41 -2.70
N VAL A 27 11.33 -16.60 -1.95
CA VAL A 27 10.83 -15.91 -0.74
C VAL A 27 9.97 -14.69 -1.09
N ALA A 28 10.23 -14.03 -2.21
CA ALA A 28 9.45 -12.87 -2.64
C ALA A 28 7.97 -13.23 -2.83
N ALA A 29 7.66 -14.34 -3.50
CA ALA A 29 6.28 -14.73 -3.79
C ALA A 29 5.36 -14.84 -2.54
N PRO A 30 5.69 -15.61 -1.48
CA PRO A 30 4.86 -15.65 -0.28
C PRO A 30 4.88 -14.33 0.49
N LEU A 31 5.99 -13.57 0.45
CA LEU A 31 6.08 -12.27 1.11
C LEU A 31 5.18 -11.23 0.42
N ASP A 32 5.18 -11.19 -0.91
CA ASP A 32 4.30 -10.32 -1.71
C ASP A 32 2.83 -10.62 -1.43
N LEU A 33 2.46 -11.90 -1.29
CA LEU A 33 1.10 -12.28 -0.93
C LEU A 33 0.71 -11.71 0.46
N LEU A 34 1.60 -11.80 1.45
CA LEU A 34 1.35 -11.23 2.78
C LEU A 34 1.21 -9.71 2.72
N LEU A 35 2.09 -9.03 1.99
CA LEU A 35 2.05 -7.58 1.81
C LEU A 35 0.79 -7.13 1.05
N LEU A 36 0.31 -7.94 0.11
CA LEU A 36 -0.93 -7.70 -0.63
C LEU A 36 -2.16 -7.90 0.27
N LEU A 37 -2.19 -8.91 1.14
CA LEU A 37 -3.27 -9.08 2.12
C LEU A 37 -3.36 -7.90 3.09
N LEU A 38 -2.21 -7.34 3.50
CA LEU A 38 -2.12 -6.16 4.35
C LEU A 38 -2.52 -4.85 3.64
N SER A 39 -2.70 -4.85 2.32
CA SER A 39 -3.03 -3.64 1.55
C SER A 39 -4.46 -3.13 1.71
N GLY A 40 -5.34 -3.93 2.32
CA GLY A 40 -6.76 -3.62 2.41
C GLY A 40 -7.57 -4.00 1.15
N MET A 41 -6.93 -4.61 0.13
CA MET A 41 -7.61 -5.02 -1.10
C MET A 41 -8.62 -6.15 -0.88
N PHE A 42 -8.31 -7.10 -0.01
CA PHE A 42 -9.16 -8.27 0.25
C PHE A 42 -9.83 -8.23 1.63
N LEU A 43 -9.28 -7.47 2.57
CA LEU A 43 -9.73 -7.41 3.96
C LEU A 43 -9.99 -5.95 4.34
N ALA A 44 -11.07 -5.69 5.05
CA ALA A 44 -11.31 -4.36 5.61
C ALA A 44 -10.22 -4.04 6.65
N LEU A 45 -9.51 -2.92 6.50
CA LEU A 45 -8.43 -2.53 7.39
C LEU A 45 -8.85 -2.47 8.88
N PRO A 46 -10.10 -2.06 9.24
CA PRO A 46 -10.55 -2.05 10.63
C PRO A 46 -10.74 -3.44 11.25
N SER A 47 -10.84 -4.51 10.46
CA SER A 47 -10.99 -5.87 11.00
C SER A 47 -9.66 -6.51 11.41
N LEU A 48 -8.53 -5.87 11.10
CA LEU A 48 -7.20 -6.37 11.45
C LEU A 48 -6.89 -6.12 12.95
N PRO A 49 -6.23 -7.08 13.62
CA PRO A 49 -5.67 -6.86 14.96
C PRO A 49 -4.70 -5.68 14.97
N ARG A 50 -4.71 -4.89 16.06
CA ARG A 50 -3.83 -3.71 16.25
C ARG A 50 -2.37 -3.87 15.79
N PRO A 51 -1.63 -4.96 16.07
CA PRO A 51 -0.26 -5.09 15.59
C PRO A 51 -0.16 -5.20 14.05
N LEU A 52 -1.08 -5.91 13.40
CA LEU A 52 -1.12 -6.05 11.94
C LEU A 52 -1.46 -4.72 11.24
N MET A 53 -2.21 -3.84 11.93
CA MET A 53 -2.51 -2.49 11.46
C MET A 53 -1.26 -1.61 11.34
N TYR A 54 -0.18 -1.86 12.06
CA TYR A 54 1.07 -1.12 11.87
C TYR A 54 1.92 -1.72 10.74
N LEU A 55 1.85 -3.03 10.52
CA LEU A 55 2.61 -3.72 9.47
C LEU A 55 2.20 -3.32 8.05
N ARG A 56 0.96 -2.84 7.85
CA ARG A 56 0.52 -2.36 6.54
C ARG A 56 1.37 -1.22 5.97
N TYR A 57 1.97 -0.38 6.83
CA TYR A 57 2.86 0.71 6.39
C TYR A 57 4.18 0.23 5.80
N LEU A 58 4.53 -1.05 5.97
CA LEU A 58 5.67 -1.70 5.30
C LEU A 58 5.31 -2.19 3.89
N SER A 59 4.02 -2.24 3.54
CA SER A 59 3.56 -2.73 2.25
C SER A 59 3.49 -1.60 1.24
N ALA A 60 4.27 -1.70 0.16
CA ALA A 60 4.12 -0.81 -1.00
C ALA A 60 2.71 -0.94 -1.62
N PHE A 61 2.12 -2.13 -1.55
CA PHE A 61 0.76 -2.38 -2.03
C PHE A 61 -0.29 -1.60 -1.24
N TYR A 62 -0.09 -1.38 0.06
CA TYR A 62 -1.00 -0.58 0.88
C TYR A 62 -1.12 0.84 0.34
N TYR A 63 0.00 1.55 0.14
CA TYR A 63 0.00 2.91 -0.37
C TYR A 63 -0.57 3.02 -1.78
N CYS A 64 -0.32 2.03 -2.64
CA CYS A 64 -0.90 2.01 -3.98
C CYS A 64 -2.42 1.75 -3.94
N ASN A 65 -2.86 0.82 -3.10
CA ASN A 65 -4.27 0.45 -3.01
C ASN A 65 -5.11 1.55 -2.36
N ASP A 66 -4.61 2.23 -1.32
CA ASP A 66 -5.29 3.37 -0.70
C ASP A 66 -5.49 4.51 -1.71
N ALA A 67 -4.41 4.93 -2.39
CA ALA A 67 -4.49 5.96 -3.42
C ALA A 67 -5.45 5.58 -4.58
N PHE A 68 -5.42 4.33 -5.03
CA PHE A 68 -6.32 3.84 -6.08
C PHE A 68 -7.78 3.84 -5.61
N ALA A 69 -8.04 3.35 -4.40
CA ALA A 69 -9.37 3.33 -3.81
C ALA A 69 -9.94 4.75 -3.71
N VAL A 70 -9.16 5.71 -3.23
CA VAL A 70 -9.58 7.12 -3.16
C VAL A 70 -9.93 7.67 -4.54
N ILE A 71 -9.05 7.50 -5.55
CA ILE A 71 -9.29 8.01 -6.89
C ILE A 71 -10.57 7.41 -7.50
N HIS A 72 -10.77 6.11 -7.33
CA HIS A 72 -11.92 5.40 -7.90
C HIS A 72 -13.22 5.79 -7.19
N TRP A 73 -13.27 5.65 -5.87
CA TRP A 73 -14.49 5.85 -5.09
C TRP A 73 -14.85 7.32 -4.89
N ALA A 74 -13.89 8.25 -5.03
CA ALA A 74 -14.20 9.69 -5.05
C ALA A 74 -15.09 10.12 -6.22
N GLN A 75 -15.24 9.30 -7.28
CA GLN A 75 -16.13 9.64 -8.39
C GLN A 75 -17.54 9.04 -8.25
N VAL A 76 -17.75 8.16 -7.27
CA VAL A 76 -19.00 7.43 -7.10
C VAL A 76 -19.90 8.16 -6.08
N GLN A 77 -20.88 8.89 -6.59
CA GLN A 77 -21.80 9.69 -5.76
C GLN A 77 -23.03 8.93 -5.28
N ASN A 78 -23.49 7.93 -6.03
CA ASN A 78 -24.69 7.18 -5.70
C ASN A 78 -24.53 5.70 -6.08
N ILE A 79 -24.87 4.82 -5.15
CA ILE A 79 -24.91 3.38 -5.29
C ILE A 79 -26.34 2.96 -4.95
N THR A 80 -27.06 2.44 -5.95
CA THR A 80 -28.46 2.02 -5.75
C THR A 80 -28.50 0.69 -5.02
N CYS A 81 -29.11 0.68 -3.84
CA CYS A 81 -29.30 -0.51 -3.03
C CYS A 81 -30.60 -1.24 -3.38
N PRO A 82 -30.61 -2.57 -3.45
CA PRO A 82 -31.85 -3.35 -3.48
C PRO A 82 -32.66 -3.12 -2.20
N LEU A 83 -34.00 -3.10 -2.31
CA LEU A 83 -34.92 -2.87 -1.18
C LEU A 83 -35.08 -4.08 -0.25
N ASP A 84 -34.54 -5.25 -0.64
CA ASP A 84 -34.94 -6.55 -0.10
C ASP A 84 -33.73 -7.41 0.29
N ASP A 85 -32.71 -6.80 0.90
CA ASP A 85 -31.54 -7.51 1.41
C ASP A 85 -31.31 -7.16 2.89
N ASP A 86 -31.20 -8.19 3.75
CA ASP A 86 -30.78 -8.10 5.16
C ASP A 86 -29.28 -7.68 5.31
N LEU A 87 -28.62 -7.28 4.22
CA LEU A 87 -27.20 -6.92 4.20
C LEU A 87 -27.01 -5.39 4.34
N PRO A 88 -25.95 -4.95 5.04
CA PRO A 88 -25.63 -3.52 5.12
C PRO A 88 -25.24 -2.99 3.74
N CYS A 89 -26.07 -2.09 3.19
CA CYS A 89 -25.79 -1.44 1.91
C CYS A 89 -24.99 -0.13 2.09
N LEU A 90 -24.15 0.17 1.09
CA LEU A 90 -23.34 1.39 1.02
C LEU A 90 -23.92 2.25 -0.11
N HIS A 91 -24.23 3.51 0.18
CA HIS A 91 -24.97 4.39 -0.72
C HIS A 91 -24.07 5.28 -1.58
N ASN A 92 -22.80 5.43 -1.25
CA ASN A 92 -21.85 6.26 -1.98
C ASN A 92 -20.40 5.75 -1.79
N GLY A 93 -19.47 6.29 -2.58
CA GLY A 93 -18.07 5.90 -2.50
C GLY A 93 -17.38 6.31 -1.20
N THR A 94 -17.82 7.36 -0.50
CA THR A 94 -17.23 7.70 0.82
C THR A 94 -17.56 6.67 1.87
N GLU A 95 -18.79 6.17 1.90
CA GLU A 95 -19.19 5.10 2.80
C GLU A 95 -18.38 3.84 2.55
N VAL A 96 -18.07 3.53 1.28
CA VAL A 96 -17.16 2.44 0.92
C VAL A 96 -15.77 2.69 1.51
N LEU A 97 -15.17 3.86 1.26
CA LEU A 97 -13.84 4.19 1.79
C LEU A 97 -13.80 4.09 3.33
N GLN A 98 -14.82 4.62 4.02
CA GLN A 98 -14.95 4.52 5.48
C GLN A 98 -15.09 3.08 5.96
N ARG A 99 -15.94 2.28 5.29
CA ARG A 99 -16.23 0.90 5.68
C ARG A 99 -15.01 -0.02 5.60
N PHE A 100 -14.16 0.19 4.59
CA PHE A 100 -12.94 -0.57 4.36
C PHE A 100 -11.71 0.04 5.06
N GLY A 101 -11.84 1.23 5.64
CA GLY A 101 -10.79 1.91 6.42
C GLY A 101 -9.70 2.55 5.57
N PHE A 102 -10.04 2.94 4.34
CA PHE A 102 -9.19 3.75 3.47
C PHE A 102 -9.24 5.23 3.87
N THR A 103 -8.29 6.00 3.36
CA THR A 103 -8.28 7.45 3.56
C THR A 103 -9.54 8.07 2.95
N THR A 104 -10.29 8.84 3.73
CA THR A 104 -11.57 9.42 3.27
C THR A 104 -11.47 10.93 3.12
N PRO A 105 -11.88 11.51 1.97
CA PRO A 105 -11.98 12.96 1.83
C PRO A 105 -13.10 13.53 2.72
N PRO A 106 -12.98 14.78 3.20
CA PRO A 106 -13.94 15.41 4.11
C PRO A 106 -15.29 15.68 3.44
N GLN A 107 -16.42 15.33 4.10
CA GLN A 107 -17.81 15.26 3.60
C GLN A 107 -18.31 16.43 2.72
N ASN A 108 -17.76 17.64 2.87
CA ASN A 108 -18.07 18.82 2.05
C ASN A 108 -17.57 18.72 0.59
N TRP A 109 -16.85 17.64 0.26
CA TRP A 109 -16.35 17.30 -1.07
C TRP A 109 -17.45 17.00 -2.12
N ILE A 110 -18.68 16.71 -1.70
CA ILE A 110 -19.79 16.25 -2.57
C ILE A 110 -20.37 17.39 -3.43
N SER A 111 -20.22 18.65 -3.01
CA SER A 111 -20.85 19.81 -3.65
C SER A 111 -19.98 20.58 -4.65
N ALA A 112 -18.72 20.21 -4.83
CA ALA A 112 -17.83 20.84 -5.80
C ALA A 112 -17.03 19.75 -6.54
N PRO A 113 -16.84 19.85 -7.87
CA PRO A 113 -15.92 18.96 -8.56
C PRO A 113 -14.59 19.05 -7.83
N ALA A 114 -14.19 17.94 -7.21
CA ALA A 114 -13.05 17.81 -6.32
C ALA A 114 -12.10 19.01 -6.38
N ASP A 115 -12.00 19.79 -5.30
CA ASP A 115 -10.89 20.71 -5.12
C ASP A 115 -9.62 19.87 -5.25
N VAL A 116 -9.04 19.89 -6.44
CA VAL A 116 -7.94 18.99 -6.85
C VAL A 116 -6.79 19.07 -5.85
N GLY A 117 -6.64 20.20 -5.16
CA GLY A 117 -5.67 20.39 -4.08
C GLY A 117 -5.83 19.41 -2.91
N SER A 118 -7.05 19.08 -2.49
CA SER A 118 -7.28 18.15 -1.37
C SER A 118 -6.98 16.70 -1.75
N LEU A 119 -7.39 16.26 -2.94
CA LEU A 119 -7.04 14.94 -3.47
C LEU A 119 -5.53 14.80 -3.70
N LEU A 120 -4.90 15.85 -4.24
CA LEU A 120 -3.44 15.89 -4.38
C LEU A 120 -2.75 15.79 -3.02
N GLN A 121 -3.29 16.41 -1.97
CA GLN A 121 -2.73 16.31 -0.63
C GLN A 121 -2.84 14.88 -0.05
N LEU A 122 -3.98 14.21 -0.22
CA LEU A 122 -4.15 12.83 0.25
C LEU A 122 -3.19 11.88 -0.48
N ILE A 123 -3.14 11.96 -1.81
CA ILE A 123 -2.23 11.16 -2.64
C ILE A 123 -0.76 11.51 -2.31
N SER A 124 -0.45 12.76 -1.94
CA SER A 124 0.91 13.15 -1.57
C SER A 124 1.43 12.44 -0.32
N ASN A 125 0.55 12.10 0.63
CA ASN A 125 0.93 11.36 1.83
C ASN A 125 1.33 9.92 1.50
N ASP A 126 0.59 9.26 0.61
CA ASP A 126 0.93 7.91 0.15
C ASP A 126 2.22 7.90 -0.67
N LEU A 127 2.42 8.92 -1.51
CA LEU A 127 3.66 9.11 -2.27
C LEU A 127 4.86 9.34 -1.35
N LEU A 128 4.70 10.12 -0.29
CA LEU A 128 5.74 10.34 0.72
C LEU A 128 6.07 9.02 1.44
N GLY A 129 5.05 8.25 1.82
CA GLY A 129 5.22 6.92 2.41
C GLY A 129 6.01 5.98 1.51
N LEU A 130 5.68 5.93 0.22
CA LEU A 130 6.42 5.15 -0.79
C LEU A 130 7.87 5.61 -0.93
N PHE A 131 8.12 6.92 -0.92
CA PHE A 131 9.48 7.46 -1.01
C PHE A 131 10.34 7.08 0.20
N ILE A 132 9.78 7.22 1.41
CA ILE A 132 10.44 6.83 2.66
C ILE A 132 10.73 5.32 2.64
N LEU A 133 9.77 4.50 2.22
CA LEU A 133 9.93 3.06 2.12
C LEU A 133 11.04 2.67 1.12
N ALA A 134 11.07 3.30 -0.06
CA ALA A 134 12.14 3.11 -1.05
C ALA A 134 13.51 3.47 -0.45
N ALA A 135 13.63 4.60 0.23
CA ALA A 135 14.88 5.04 0.84
C ALA A 135 15.37 4.03 1.90
N ILE A 136 14.49 3.56 2.78
CA ILE A 136 14.81 2.55 3.80
C ILE A 136 15.29 1.25 3.14
N MET A 137 14.57 0.76 2.13
CA MET A 137 14.93 -0.47 1.42
C MET A 137 16.25 -0.33 0.67
N HIS A 138 16.53 0.81 0.04
CA HIS A 138 17.81 1.07 -0.63
C HIS A 138 18.98 1.12 0.35
N VAL A 139 18.82 1.75 1.52
CA VAL A 139 19.84 1.74 2.57
C VAL A 139 20.07 0.32 3.07
N GLY A 140 19.00 -0.44 3.31
CA GLY A 140 19.08 -1.85 3.69
C GLY A 140 19.81 -2.70 2.64
N ALA A 141 19.48 -2.51 1.36
CA ALA A 141 20.12 -3.18 0.23
C ALA A 141 21.61 -2.87 0.17
N TYR A 142 21.99 -1.59 0.31
CA TYR A 142 23.39 -1.16 0.33
C TYR A 142 24.17 -1.84 1.46
N VAL A 143 23.62 -1.89 2.67
CA VAL A 143 24.25 -2.56 3.81
C VAL A 143 24.37 -4.07 3.59
N GLY A 144 23.32 -4.72 3.07
CA GLY A 144 23.31 -6.15 2.78
C GLY A 144 24.35 -6.54 1.73
N LEU A 145 24.35 -5.85 0.60
CA LEU A 145 25.31 -6.05 -0.48
C LEU A 145 26.76 -5.82 -0.02
N ARG A 146 27.01 -4.77 0.78
CA ARG A 146 28.35 -4.51 1.32
C ARG A 146 28.82 -5.62 2.26
N LYS A 147 27.93 -6.16 3.10
CA LYS A 147 28.25 -7.31 3.97
C LYS A 147 28.58 -8.56 3.15
N GLN A 148 27.86 -8.79 2.06
CA GLN A 148 28.11 -9.92 1.18
C GLN A 148 29.44 -9.80 0.44
N ALA A 149 29.72 -8.64 -0.17
CA ALA A 149 30.98 -8.37 -0.85
C ALA A 149 32.19 -8.57 0.08
N ASN A 150 32.09 -8.12 1.34
CA ASN A 150 33.16 -8.32 2.32
C ASN A 150 33.37 -9.80 2.70
N LYS A 151 32.31 -10.63 2.68
CA LYS A 151 32.44 -12.08 2.93
C LYS A 151 33.15 -12.75 1.77
N GLU A 152 32.81 -12.40 0.54
CA GLU A 152 33.44 -12.95 -0.67
C GLU A 152 34.91 -12.55 -0.78
N ALA A 153 35.28 -11.34 -0.36
CA ALA A 153 36.68 -10.89 -0.33
C ALA A 153 37.55 -11.55 0.76
N ALA A 154 36.93 -12.27 1.72
CA ALA A 154 37.64 -12.95 2.81
C ALA A 154 37.96 -14.42 2.51
N TYR A 155 37.48 -14.96 1.39
CA TYR A 155 37.78 -16.29 0.87
C TYR A 155 38.76 -16.20 -0.30
#